data_AF-A0A235I034-F1
#
_entry.id   AF-A0A235I034-F1
#
_cell.length_a   1.000
_cell.length_b   1.000
_cell.length_c   1.000
_cell.angle_alpha   90.00
_cell.angle_beta   90.00
_cell.angle_gamma   90.00
#
_symmetry.space_group_name_H-M   'P 1'
#
loop_
_entity.id
_entity.type
_entity.pdbx_description
1 polymer ?
#
loop_
_entity_poly.entity_id
_entity_poly.type
_entity_poly.pdbx_seq_one_letter_code
_entity_poly.pdbx_strand_id
1 'polypeptide(L)'
;MKKYLFIGLLLLLVGCSSPEKEDKVSAVESNSSPTPSFSSANVNNATPSLNPEALPDLSNKEKLGEVSAENDLIDSFYFDGNGVKVSLTVAADKACFVYVRRSTPDRVGEVEIESLRREKLGLWRSYNTQRLLTQPAGNKLKVYSSSDELSSTYENPAISQEMLVAVKELKEREKSFKLLLRQDLRASDSARRIYVNQCQKLGNFYYKEELPPLTEKERKDFEKSVEKNTEN
;
A
#
# COMPACT_ATOMS: atom_id res chain seq x y z
N MET A 1 -9.50 -44.79 -27.02
CA MET A 1 -8.29 -44.92 -27.88
C MET A 1 -8.46 -44.08 -29.14
N LYS A 2 -7.42 -43.28 -29.45
CA LYS A 2 -7.16 -42.40 -30.63
C LYS A 2 -6.97 -40.95 -30.18
N LYS A 3 -5.91 -40.21 -30.51
CA LYS A 3 -4.50 -40.48 -30.87
C LYS A 3 -3.84 -39.09 -30.74
N TYR A 4 -2.74 -38.96 -30.01
CA TYR A 4 -1.96 -37.72 -29.92
C TYR A 4 -1.36 -37.36 -31.29
N LEU A 5 -1.24 -36.07 -31.58
CA LEU A 5 -0.24 -35.55 -32.52
C LEU A 5 0.44 -34.33 -31.90
N PHE A 6 1.65 -34.55 -31.40
CA PHE A 6 2.70 -33.55 -31.18
C PHE A 6 3.48 -33.38 -32.49
N ILE A 7 3.83 -32.14 -32.83
CA ILE A 7 4.97 -31.65 -33.66
C ILE A 7 4.96 -30.13 -33.39
N GLY A 8 5.93 -29.50 -32.71
CA GLY A 8 7.32 -29.24 -33.13
C GLY A 8 7.39 -27.84 -33.80
N LEU A 9 8.35 -26.93 -33.64
CA LEU A 9 9.69 -26.93 -33.04
C LEU A 9 10.27 -25.48 -33.13
N LEU A 10 11.03 -25.07 -32.11
CA LEU A 10 12.24 -24.20 -32.04
C LEU A 10 12.41 -22.82 -32.76
N LEU A 11 12.91 -21.90 -31.92
CA LEU A 11 14.07 -20.98 -32.03
C LEU A 11 14.15 -19.94 -33.16
N LEU A 12 14.20 -18.67 -32.73
CA LEU A 12 15.16 -17.70 -33.25
C LEU A 12 15.88 -16.99 -32.10
N LEU A 13 17.16 -17.35 -31.95
CA LEU A 13 18.20 -16.60 -31.26
C LEU A 13 18.60 -15.40 -32.13
N VAL A 14 18.64 -14.20 -31.55
CA VAL A 14 19.59 -13.17 -31.96
C VAL A 14 20.08 -12.48 -30.70
N GLY A 15 21.34 -12.76 -30.33
CA GLY A 15 22.12 -11.93 -29.44
C GLY A 15 22.92 -10.91 -30.23
N CYS A 16 23.21 -9.76 -29.62
CA CYS A 16 24.39 -8.96 -29.89
C CYS A 16 24.94 -8.47 -28.56
N SER A 17 26.16 -8.91 -28.26
CA SER A 17 27.03 -8.52 -27.17
C SER A 17 27.71 -7.16 -27.42
N SER A 18 28.15 -6.55 -26.32
CA SER A 18 28.81 -5.24 -26.12
C SER A 18 30.08 -4.95 -26.94
N PRO A 19 30.62 -3.72 -26.85
CA PRO A 19 31.83 -3.60 -26.04
C PRO A 19 31.96 -2.35 -25.15
N GLU A 20 32.89 -2.50 -24.21
CA GLU A 20 33.46 -1.64 -23.17
C GLU A 20 33.71 -0.16 -23.53
N LYS A 21 33.72 0.68 -22.49
CA LYS A 21 34.88 1.55 -22.18
C LYS A 21 34.92 1.84 -20.67
N GLU A 22 35.85 1.18 -19.99
CA GLU A 22 36.50 1.73 -18.79
C GLU A 22 37.49 2.80 -19.24
N ASP A 23 37.53 3.93 -18.54
CA ASP A 23 38.74 4.74 -18.45
C ASP A 23 39.01 5.01 -16.95
N LYS A 24 40.01 4.30 -16.42
CA LYS A 24 40.76 4.67 -15.22
C LYS A 24 42.01 5.38 -15.68
N VAL A 25 42.30 6.60 -15.21
CA VAL A 25 43.68 7.04 -14.96
C VAL A 25 43.77 7.97 -13.75
N SER A 26 44.54 7.45 -12.80
CA SER A 26 45.49 8.05 -11.87
C SER A 26 45.08 9.08 -10.81
N ALA A 27 45.30 8.60 -9.59
CA ALA A 27 45.58 9.37 -8.38
C ALA A 27 46.83 10.26 -8.50
N VAL A 28 46.82 11.34 -7.73
CA VAL A 28 48.00 11.91 -7.07
C VAL A 28 47.58 12.32 -5.65
N GLU A 29 48.23 11.72 -4.66
CA GLU A 29 48.22 12.06 -3.23
C GLU A 29 48.84 13.47 -3.04
N SER A 30 48.57 14.28 -2.02
CA SER A 30 48.92 14.05 -0.62
C SER A 30 48.83 15.37 0.17
N ASN A 31 48.53 15.21 1.46
CA ASN A 31 48.92 16.05 2.60
C ASN A 31 48.11 17.29 3.02
N SER A 32 48.30 17.56 4.31
CA SER A 32 47.34 17.82 5.37
C SER A 32 47.73 19.03 6.23
N SER A 33 46.82 19.42 7.13
CA SER A 33 46.99 20.25 8.35
C SER A 33 46.81 21.78 8.22
N PRO A 34 46.53 22.52 9.33
CA PRO A 34 46.26 22.09 10.71
C PRO A 34 44.98 22.66 11.37
N THR A 35 44.54 21.98 12.42
CA THR A 35 43.65 22.48 13.50
C THR A 35 44.39 23.45 14.43
N PRO A 36 43.72 24.47 14.99
CA PRO A 36 44.15 25.06 16.26
C PRO A 36 43.23 24.60 17.40
N SER A 37 43.83 24.00 18.42
CA SER A 37 43.25 23.76 19.73
C SER A 37 43.83 24.77 20.73
N PHE A 38 42.97 25.48 21.47
CA PHE A 38 43.31 26.01 22.79
C PHE A 38 42.07 25.94 23.71
N SER A 39 42.26 25.21 24.82
CA SER A 39 41.48 25.24 26.06
C SER A 39 41.41 26.67 26.64
N SER A 40 40.58 27.10 27.58
CA SER A 40 39.88 26.48 28.72
C SER A 40 39.07 27.60 29.39
N ALA A 41 37.88 27.31 29.94
CA ALA A 41 37.48 27.75 31.29
C ALA A 41 36.03 27.34 31.59
N ASN A 42 35.90 26.62 32.69
CA ASN A 42 34.67 26.17 33.33
C ASN A 42 34.02 27.32 34.10
N VAL A 43 32.70 27.54 33.94
CA VAL A 43 31.89 28.26 34.94
C VAL A 43 30.58 27.50 35.12
N ASN A 44 30.48 26.89 36.29
CA ASN A 44 29.30 26.22 36.79
C ASN A 44 28.11 27.20 36.80
N ASN A 45 26.97 26.80 36.22
CA ASN A 45 25.69 27.35 36.63
C ASN A 45 24.69 26.20 36.78
N ALA A 46 24.41 25.87 38.05
CA ALA A 46 23.33 24.98 38.44
C ALA A 46 22.00 25.59 37.99
N THR A 47 21.33 24.91 37.07
CA THR A 47 19.91 25.18 36.75
C THR A 47 19.13 23.95 37.19
N PRO A 48 18.08 24.09 38.03
CA PRO A 48 17.34 22.95 38.54
C PRO A 48 16.66 22.24 37.37
N SER A 49 16.99 20.96 37.19
CA SER A 49 16.34 20.06 36.24
C SER A 49 14.89 19.86 36.66
N LEU A 50 14.00 20.72 36.17
CA LEU A 50 12.58 20.42 36.08
C LEU A 50 12.45 19.21 35.17
N ASN A 51 12.20 18.07 35.79
CA ASN A 51 11.78 16.85 35.14
C ASN A 51 10.56 17.22 34.26
N PRO A 52 10.67 17.26 32.92
CA PRO A 52 9.47 17.26 32.13
C PRO A 52 8.94 15.84 32.29
N GLU A 53 7.78 15.68 32.91
CA GLU A 53 6.93 14.54 32.60
C GLU A 53 6.89 14.47 31.08
N ALA A 54 7.62 13.50 30.53
CA ALA A 54 7.65 13.26 29.10
C ALA A 54 6.20 12.94 28.75
N LEU A 55 5.57 13.88 28.04
CA LEU A 55 4.38 13.64 27.26
C LEU A 55 4.57 12.26 26.59
N PRO A 56 3.58 11.35 26.66
CA PRO A 56 3.73 10.04 26.04
C PRO A 56 4.16 10.27 24.60
N ASP A 57 5.31 9.72 24.24
CA ASP A 57 5.85 9.82 22.90
C ASP A 57 4.86 9.12 21.95
N LEU A 58 3.99 9.92 21.32
CA LEU A 58 3.01 9.46 20.34
C LEU A 58 3.69 9.01 19.03
N SER A 59 5.03 8.99 18.98
CA SER A 59 5.81 8.57 17.82
C SER A 59 6.25 7.09 17.84
N ASN A 60 5.59 6.24 18.64
CA ASN A 60 5.70 4.79 18.47
C ASN A 60 5.07 4.36 17.14
N LYS A 61 5.73 4.70 16.03
CA LYS A 61 5.46 4.16 14.72
C LYS A 61 5.81 2.67 14.79
N GLU A 62 4.77 1.84 14.86
CA GLU A 62 4.92 0.39 14.81
C GLU A 62 5.79 0.05 13.58
N LYS A 63 6.90 -0.65 13.80
CA LYS A 63 7.74 -1.15 12.70
C LYS A 63 7.28 -2.53 12.26
N LEU A 64 7.53 -2.87 11.00
CA LEU A 64 7.31 -4.22 10.51
C LEU A 64 8.16 -5.21 11.33
N GLY A 65 7.46 -6.06 12.08
CA GLY A 65 8.06 -7.13 12.86
C GLY A 65 8.23 -8.40 12.04
N GLU A 66 8.32 -9.53 12.75
CA GLU A 66 8.28 -10.85 12.13
C GLU A 66 6.92 -11.10 11.46
N VAL A 67 6.95 -11.72 10.28
CA VAL A 67 5.75 -11.92 9.46
C VAL A 67 5.36 -13.39 9.53
N SER A 68 4.14 -13.65 10.00
CA SER A 68 3.54 -15.00 10.00
C SER A 68 2.93 -15.33 8.64
N ALA A 69 3.08 -16.58 8.21
CA ALA A 69 2.42 -17.13 7.03
C ALA A 69 0.97 -17.59 7.31
N GLU A 70 0.56 -17.63 8.58
CA GLU A 70 -0.71 -18.21 9.02
C GLU A 70 -1.93 -17.53 8.41
N ASN A 71 -1.83 -16.23 8.13
CA ASN A 71 -2.90 -15.40 7.57
C ASN A 71 -2.48 -14.78 6.23
N ASP A 72 -1.56 -15.43 5.51
CA ASP A 72 -1.04 -14.96 4.25
C ASP A 72 -2.12 -14.79 3.19
N LEU A 73 -2.51 -13.53 2.96
CA LEU A 73 -3.56 -13.07 2.05
C LEU A 73 -4.54 -14.16 1.61
N ILE A 74 -5.58 -14.35 2.43
CA ILE A 74 -6.84 -14.96 1.98
C ILE A 74 -7.12 -14.37 0.59
N ASP A 75 -7.42 -15.19 -0.43
CA ASP A 75 -7.41 -14.85 -1.88
C ASP A 75 -7.96 -13.45 -2.24
N SER A 76 -8.78 -12.86 -1.36
CA SER A 76 -9.05 -11.44 -1.33
C SER A 76 -9.14 -10.86 0.08
N PHE A 77 -9.00 -9.55 0.20
CA PHE A 77 -9.36 -8.75 1.38
C PHE A 77 -10.26 -7.59 0.97
N TYR A 78 -11.24 -7.24 1.82
CA TYR A 78 -12.16 -6.13 1.59
C TYR A 78 -12.39 -5.30 2.86
N PHE A 79 -12.31 -3.99 2.73
CA PHE A 79 -12.64 -3.02 3.76
C PHE A 79 -13.49 -1.90 3.15
N ASP A 80 -14.58 -1.56 3.82
CA ASP A 80 -15.44 -0.42 3.49
C ASP A 80 -15.79 0.29 4.81
N GLY A 81 -15.23 1.48 5.01
CA GLY A 81 -15.39 2.22 6.26
C GLY A 81 -14.86 3.65 6.16
N ASN A 82 -15.51 4.58 6.87
CA ASN A 82 -15.09 5.99 6.96
C ASN A 82 -14.86 6.65 5.58
N GLY A 83 -15.70 6.33 4.59
CA GLY A 83 -15.58 6.88 3.22
C GLY A 83 -14.39 6.35 2.41
N VAL A 84 -13.70 5.33 2.93
CA VAL A 84 -12.58 4.64 2.30
C VAL A 84 -12.99 3.22 1.95
N LYS A 85 -12.61 2.78 0.74
CA LYS A 85 -12.64 1.38 0.34
C LYS A 85 -11.23 0.90 0.07
N VAL A 86 -10.92 -0.26 0.62
CA VAL A 86 -9.69 -0.98 0.32
C VAL A 86 -10.04 -2.38 -0.15
N SER A 87 -9.38 -2.81 -1.21
CA SER A 87 -9.45 -4.20 -1.64
C SER A 87 -8.09 -4.71 -2.04
N LEU A 88 -7.85 -5.97 -1.74
CA LEU A 88 -6.69 -6.71 -2.21
C LEU A 88 -7.21 -7.97 -2.89
N THR A 89 -6.77 -8.23 -4.11
CA THR A 89 -7.10 -9.46 -4.83
C THR A 89 -5.80 -10.15 -5.17
N VAL A 90 -5.69 -11.43 -4.82
CA VAL A 90 -4.48 -12.23 -4.96
C VAL A 90 -4.70 -13.34 -5.98
N ALA A 91 -3.69 -13.61 -6.80
CA ALA A 91 -3.55 -14.89 -7.46
C ALA A 91 -2.06 -15.27 -7.53
N ALA A 92 -1.74 -16.44 -6.97
CA ALA A 92 -0.38 -16.98 -6.88
C ALA A 92 0.61 -16.00 -6.23
N ASP A 93 1.54 -15.45 -7.01
CA ASP A 93 2.60 -14.53 -6.59
C ASP A 93 2.31 -13.06 -6.90
N LYS A 94 1.10 -12.76 -7.39
CA LYS A 94 0.67 -11.40 -7.78
C LYS A 94 -0.57 -10.99 -7.01
N ALA A 95 -0.66 -9.69 -6.74
CA ALA A 95 -1.87 -9.09 -6.19
C ALA A 95 -2.16 -7.73 -6.83
N CYS A 96 -3.41 -7.31 -6.79
CA CYS A 96 -3.80 -5.91 -7.00
C CYS A 96 -4.36 -5.35 -5.69
N PHE A 97 -3.75 -4.26 -5.23
CA PHE A 97 -4.28 -3.41 -4.18
C PHE A 97 -5.05 -2.25 -4.80
N VAL A 98 -6.19 -1.94 -4.21
CA VAL A 98 -7.05 -0.82 -4.56
C VAL A 98 -7.33 -0.06 -3.28
N TYR A 99 -7.10 1.24 -3.30
CA TYR A 99 -7.55 2.18 -2.29
C TYR A 99 -8.34 3.29 -2.98
N VAL A 100 -9.53 3.58 -2.45
CA VAL A 100 -10.39 4.68 -2.92
C VAL A 100 -10.90 5.44 -1.71
N ARG A 101 -10.69 6.75 -1.71
CA ARG A 101 -11.34 7.68 -0.79
C ARG A 101 -12.22 8.60 -1.60
N ARG A 102 -13.52 8.63 -1.29
CA ARG A 102 -14.45 9.54 -1.99
C ARG A 102 -14.13 10.99 -1.65
N SER A 103 -14.47 11.90 -2.57
CA SER A 103 -14.45 13.32 -2.29
C SER A 103 -15.45 13.68 -1.19
N THR A 104 -15.05 14.60 -0.33
CA THR A 104 -15.90 15.25 0.67
C THR A 104 -16.05 16.73 0.30
N PRO A 105 -16.96 17.49 0.94
CA PRO A 105 -17.04 18.94 0.72
C PRO A 105 -15.70 19.67 0.95
N ASP A 106 -14.90 19.18 1.91
CA ASP A 106 -13.67 19.85 2.33
C ASP A 106 -12.39 19.29 1.69
N ARG A 107 -12.47 18.14 1.01
CA ARG A 107 -11.28 17.47 0.48
C ARG A 107 -11.59 16.67 -0.78
N VAL A 108 -10.75 16.84 -1.79
CA VAL A 108 -10.78 15.99 -2.99
C VAL A 108 -10.50 14.52 -2.60
N GLY A 109 -11.24 13.63 -3.25
CA GLY A 109 -11.03 12.20 -3.13
C GLY A 109 -9.75 11.78 -3.83
N GLU A 110 -9.38 10.52 -3.66
CA GLU A 110 -8.22 9.97 -4.34
C GLU A 110 -8.43 8.48 -4.62
N VAL A 111 -7.80 8.01 -5.68
CA VAL A 111 -7.73 6.61 -6.04
C VAL A 111 -6.27 6.23 -6.19
N GLU A 112 -5.90 5.10 -5.60
CA GLU A 112 -4.61 4.46 -5.81
C GLU A 112 -4.84 2.98 -6.12
N ILE A 113 -4.26 2.51 -7.22
CA ILE A 113 -4.37 1.14 -7.68
C ILE A 113 -2.99 0.67 -8.08
N GLU A 114 -2.54 -0.43 -7.50
CA GLU A 114 -1.19 -0.90 -7.73
C GLU A 114 -1.09 -2.41 -7.71
N SER A 115 -0.16 -2.90 -8.51
CA SER A 115 0.26 -4.29 -8.48
C SER A 115 1.27 -4.54 -7.37
N LEU A 116 1.18 -5.71 -6.75
CA LEU A 116 2.12 -6.20 -5.77
C LEU A 116 2.65 -7.57 -6.20
N ARG A 117 3.85 -7.85 -5.74
CA ARG A 117 4.43 -9.19 -5.78
C ARG A 117 4.55 -9.76 -4.38
N ARG A 118 4.45 -11.07 -4.31
CA ARG A 118 4.79 -11.83 -3.12
C ARG A 118 6.30 -11.78 -2.92
N GLU A 119 6.75 -11.24 -1.80
CA GLU A 119 8.18 -11.26 -1.43
C GLU A 119 8.52 -12.52 -0.65
N LYS A 120 7.65 -12.87 0.30
CA LYS A 120 7.64 -14.15 1.02
C LYS A 120 6.23 -14.43 1.52
N LEU A 121 6.00 -15.59 2.11
CA LEU A 121 4.69 -15.89 2.72
C LEU A 121 4.36 -14.84 3.79
N GLY A 122 3.15 -14.29 3.69
CA GLY A 122 2.64 -13.24 4.58
C GLY A 122 3.12 -11.82 4.28
N LEU A 123 4.05 -11.64 3.33
CA LEU A 123 4.62 -10.32 2.99
C LEU A 123 4.53 -10.02 1.49
N TRP A 124 3.89 -8.90 1.19
CA TRP A 124 3.68 -8.41 -0.16
C TRP A 124 4.34 -7.06 -0.34
N ARG A 125 4.94 -6.84 -1.50
CA ARG A 125 5.60 -5.58 -1.85
C ARG A 125 5.02 -4.99 -3.11
N SER A 126 4.64 -3.72 -3.05
CA SER A 126 4.28 -2.94 -4.24
C SER A 126 5.47 -2.81 -5.19
N TYR A 127 5.22 -2.96 -6.50
CA TYR A 127 6.26 -2.77 -7.51
C TYR A 127 6.75 -1.33 -7.61
N ASN A 128 5.90 -0.35 -7.31
CA ASN A 128 6.20 1.06 -7.54
C ASN A 128 6.50 1.80 -6.25
N THR A 129 5.57 1.80 -5.29
CA THR A 129 5.76 2.59 -4.06
C THR A 129 6.64 1.87 -3.04
N GLN A 130 7.02 0.62 -3.31
CA GLN A 130 7.78 -0.25 -2.40
C GLN A 130 7.11 -0.45 -1.02
N ARG A 131 5.82 -0.11 -0.89
CA ARG A 131 5.06 -0.32 0.35
C ARG A 131 4.91 -1.81 0.63
N LEU A 132 4.81 -2.15 1.90
CA LEU A 132 4.70 -3.52 2.36
C LEU A 132 3.32 -3.79 2.94
N LEU A 133 2.75 -4.94 2.59
CA LEU A 133 1.45 -5.38 3.07
C LEU A 133 1.59 -6.71 3.81
N THR A 134 0.96 -6.77 4.98
CA THR A 134 0.77 -8.01 5.75
C THR A 134 -0.69 -8.16 6.16
N GLN A 135 -1.14 -9.41 6.32
CA GLN A 135 -2.47 -9.71 6.84
C GLN A 135 -2.30 -10.52 8.13
N PRO A 136 -2.22 -9.88 9.31
CA PRO A 136 -2.03 -10.59 10.57
C PRO A 136 -3.26 -11.40 11.03
N ALA A 137 -4.45 -11.15 10.47
CA ALA A 137 -5.68 -11.87 10.73
C ALA A 137 -6.60 -11.82 9.50
N GLY A 138 -7.56 -12.74 9.38
CA GLY A 138 -8.40 -12.83 8.18
C GLY A 138 -9.17 -11.56 7.84
N ASN A 139 -9.49 -10.74 8.84
CA ASN A 139 -10.20 -9.48 8.70
C ASN A 139 -9.31 -8.22 8.74
N LYS A 140 -7.99 -8.37 8.77
CA LYS A 140 -7.08 -7.25 9.05
C LYS A 140 -5.93 -7.15 8.06
N LEU A 141 -5.80 -6.01 7.40
CA LEU A 141 -4.69 -5.70 6.51
C LEU A 141 -3.86 -4.56 7.11
N LYS A 142 -2.55 -4.75 7.23
CA LYS A 142 -1.60 -3.69 7.61
C LYS A 142 -0.80 -3.26 6.39
N VAL A 143 -0.61 -1.95 6.26
CA VAL A 143 0.20 -1.33 5.20
C VAL A 143 1.32 -0.56 5.87
N TYR A 144 2.55 -0.87 5.48
CA TYR A 144 3.77 -0.21 5.92
C TYR A 144 4.37 0.58 4.77
N SER A 145 5.03 1.68 5.08
CA SER A 145 5.82 2.44 4.13
C SER A 145 7.00 1.62 3.59
N SER A 146 7.72 2.18 2.62
CA SER A 146 8.98 1.60 2.14
C SER A 146 10.09 1.55 3.19
N SER A 147 9.93 2.24 4.32
CA SER A 147 10.87 2.28 5.45
C SER A 147 10.41 1.41 6.62
N ASP A 148 9.53 0.44 6.35
CA ASP A 148 8.99 -0.52 7.33
C ASP A 148 8.20 0.13 8.48
N GLU A 149 7.76 1.38 8.33
CA GLU A 149 6.92 2.06 9.32
C GLU A 149 5.44 1.84 9.00
N LEU A 150 4.64 1.48 10.00
CA LEU A 150 3.20 1.29 9.81
C LEU A 150 2.58 2.60 9.34
N SER A 151 1.95 2.55 8.17
CA SER A 151 1.27 3.68 7.54
C SER A 151 -0.23 3.61 7.80
N SER A 152 -0.85 2.44 7.66
CA SER A 152 -2.28 2.27 7.89
C SER A 152 -2.64 0.85 8.30
N THR A 153 -3.78 0.72 8.96
CA THR A 153 -4.39 -0.56 9.31
C THR A 153 -5.85 -0.51 8.90
N TYR A 154 -6.28 -1.53 8.16
CA TYR A 154 -7.66 -1.73 7.75
C TYR A 154 -8.18 -2.98 8.45
N GLU A 155 -9.21 -2.83 9.27
CA GLU A 155 -9.83 -3.92 10.00
C GLU A 155 -11.32 -3.93 9.70
N ASN A 156 -11.83 -5.06 9.21
CA ASN A 156 -13.23 -5.24 8.89
C ASN A 156 -13.93 -5.96 10.05
N PRO A 157 -14.65 -5.26 10.94
CA PRO A 157 -15.27 -5.87 12.13
C PRO A 157 -16.39 -6.86 11.79
N ALA A 158 -16.86 -6.83 10.54
CA ALA A 158 -17.93 -7.70 10.07
C ALA A 158 -17.40 -9.01 9.44
N ILE A 159 -16.07 -9.21 9.48
CA ILE A 159 -15.36 -10.43 9.09
C ILE A 159 -14.63 -10.96 10.33
N SER A 160 -14.66 -12.27 10.53
CA SER A 160 -13.96 -12.98 11.59
C SER A 160 -12.45 -12.81 11.47
N GLN A 161 -11.77 -12.80 12.63
CA GLN A 161 -10.30 -12.83 12.66
C GLN A 161 -9.74 -14.19 12.23
N GLU A 162 -10.50 -15.27 12.45
CA GLU A 162 -10.09 -16.65 12.13
C GLU A 162 -10.07 -16.89 10.61
N MET A 163 -8.93 -17.38 10.10
CA MET A 163 -8.67 -17.50 8.66
C MET A 163 -9.77 -18.26 7.89
N LEU A 164 -10.12 -19.47 8.35
CA LEU A 164 -11.05 -20.34 7.62
C LEU A 164 -12.47 -19.74 7.56
N VAL A 165 -12.89 -19.06 8.63
CA VAL A 165 -14.19 -18.39 8.70
C VAL A 165 -14.18 -17.12 7.83
N ALA A 166 -13.11 -16.33 7.92
CA ALA A 166 -12.94 -15.11 7.14
C ALA A 166 -13.00 -15.37 5.63
N VAL A 167 -12.38 -16.45 5.13
CA VAL A 167 -12.45 -16.85 3.70
C VAL A 167 -13.90 -16.98 3.23
N LYS A 168 -14.75 -17.62 4.05
CA LYS A 168 -16.16 -17.84 3.71
C LYS A 168 -16.93 -16.53 3.70
N GLU A 169 -16.77 -15.70 4.72
CA GLU A 169 -17.49 -14.42 4.86
C GLU A 169 -17.08 -13.41 3.80
N LEU A 170 -15.78 -13.34 3.46
CA LEU A 170 -15.28 -12.51 2.37
C LEU A 170 -15.92 -12.91 1.04
N LYS A 171 -16.03 -14.21 0.76
CA LYS A 171 -16.68 -14.73 -0.45
C LYS A 171 -18.17 -14.40 -0.51
N GLU A 172 -18.88 -14.48 0.62
CA GLU A 172 -20.30 -14.12 0.69
C GLU A 172 -20.54 -12.62 0.42
N ARG A 173 -19.58 -11.77 0.80
CA ARG A 173 -19.68 -10.30 0.66
C ARG A 173 -19.07 -9.74 -0.64
N GLU A 174 -18.26 -10.53 -1.34
CA GLU A 174 -17.49 -10.12 -2.52
C GLU A 174 -18.34 -9.40 -3.56
N LYS A 175 -19.52 -9.96 -3.91
CA LYS A 175 -20.39 -9.38 -4.94
C LYS A 175 -20.87 -7.98 -4.57
N SER A 176 -21.35 -7.81 -3.34
CA SER A 176 -21.83 -6.52 -2.82
C SER A 176 -20.69 -5.52 -2.74
N PHE A 177 -19.53 -5.93 -2.23
CA PHE A 177 -18.35 -5.06 -2.15
C PHE A 177 -17.90 -4.60 -3.54
N LYS A 178 -17.76 -5.52 -4.51
CA LYS A 178 -17.36 -5.17 -5.89
C LYS A 178 -18.36 -4.23 -6.57
N LEU A 179 -19.65 -4.33 -6.27
CA LEU A 179 -20.66 -3.39 -6.76
C LEU A 179 -20.41 -1.99 -6.23
N LEU A 180 -20.23 -1.86 -4.91
CA LEU A 180 -19.97 -0.57 -4.25
C LEU A 180 -18.64 0.04 -4.69
N LEU A 181 -17.58 -0.76 -4.79
CA LEU A 181 -16.28 -0.29 -5.30
C LEU A 181 -16.40 0.24 -6.73
N ARG A 182 -17.12 -0.48 -7.61
CA ARG A 182 -17.36 0.00 -8.98
C ARG A 182 -18.14 1.30 -9.00
N GLN A 183 -19.08 1.50 -8.08
CA GLN A 183 -19.81 2.77 -7.96
C GLN A 183 -18.85 3.90 -7.61
N ASP A 184 -17.93 3.69 -6.68
CA ASP A 184 -16.96 4.70 -6.25
C ASP A 184 -15.99 5.05 -7.38
N LEU A 185 -15.55 4.03 -8.12
CA LEU A 185 -14.71 4.21 -9.30
C LEU A 185 -15.43 4.88 -10.47
N ARG A 186 -16.77 5.07 -10.46
CA ARG A 186 -17.46 5.84 -11.52
C ARG A 186 -17.12 7.32 -11.52
N ALA A 187 -16.56 7.83 -10.42
CA ALA A 187 -16.04 9.19 -10.37
C ALA A 187 -14.91 9.44 -11.37
N SER A 188 -14.26 8.38 -11.89
CA SER A 188 -13.23 8.47 -12.92
C SER A 188 -13.28 7.28 -13.90
N ASP A 189 -13.49 7.59 -15.18
CA ASP A 189 -13.44 6.58 -16.25
C ASP A 189 -12.06 5.91 -16.35
N SER A 190 -10.99 6.68 -16.09
CA SER A 190 -9.62 6.18 -16.08
C SER A 190 -9.41 5.17 -14.95
N ALA A 191 -9.78 5.51 -13.72
CA ALA A 191 -9.70 4.63 -12.57
C ALA A 191 -10.49 3.32 -12.79
N ARG A 192 -11.73 3.43 -13.29
CA ARG A 192 -12.57 2.28 -13.64
C ARG A 192 -11.89 1.37 -14.67
N ARG A 193 -11.32 1.96 -15.73
CA ARG A 193 -10.63 1.20 -16.78
C ARG A 193 -9.40 0.49 -16.26
N ILE A 194 -8.60 1.13 -15.41
CA ILE A 194 -7.43 0.51 -14.79
C ILE A 194 -7.86 -0.66 -13.90
N TYR A 195 -8.86 -0.46 -13.04
CA TYR A 195 -9.38 -1.53 -12.19
C TYR A 195 -9.86 -2.75 -13.00
N VAL A 196 -10.66 -2.54 -14.04
CA VAL A 196 -11.18 -3.65 -14.86
C VAL A 196 -10.07 -4.33 -15.65
N ASN A 197 -9.20 -3.58 -16.31
CA ASN A 197 -8.25 -4.15 -17.27
C ASN A 197 -6.96 -4.67 -16.63
N GLN A 198 -6.51 -4.04 -15.54
CA GLN A 198 -5.22 -4.33 -14.93
C GLN A 198 -5.36 -5.17 -13.67
N CYS A 199 -6.28 -4.83 -12.75
CA CYS A 199 -6.47 -5.64 -11.54
C CYS A 199 -7.05 -7.02 -11.83
N GLN A 200 -7.97 -7.16 -12.79
CA GLN A 200 -8.51 -8.49 -13.13
C GLN A 200 -7.48 -9.37 -13.83
N LYS A 201 -6.50 -8.78 -14.52
CA LYS A 201 -5.41 -9.50 -15.18
C LYS A 201 -4.18 -9.67 -14.28
N LEU A 202 -4.15 -9.00 -13.12
CA LEU A 202 -3.02 -8.93 -12.21
C LEU A 202 -1.71 -8.60 -12.95
N GLY A 203 -1.77 -7.59 -13.82
CA GLY A 203 -0.59 -7.07 -14.53
C GLY A 203 0.32 -6.25 -13.61
N ASN A 204 1.51 -5.89 -14.08
CA ASN A 204 2.40 -4.98 -13.37
C ASN A 204 2.07 -3.53 -13.75
N PHE A 205 1.58 -2.74 -12.79
CA PHE A 205 1.19 -1.35 -13.00
C PHE A 205 1.09 -0.60 -11.67
N TYR A 206 1.06 0.72 -11.79
CA TYR A 206 0.74 1.65 -10.72
C TYR A 206 -0.07 2.79 -11.31
N TYR A 207 -1.12 3.18 -10.59
CA TYR A 207 -2.03 4.24 -10.98
C TYR A 207 -2.46 5.01 -9.74
N LYS A 208 -2.34 6.33 -9.80
CA LYS A 208 -2.81 7.24 -8.76
C LYS A 208 -3.46 8.44 -9.41
N GLU A 209 -4.59 8.88 -8.85
CA GLU A 209 -5.36 10.01 -9.35
C GLU A 209 -6.08 10.70 -8.19
N GLU A 210 -6.19 12.02 -8.27
CA GLU A 210 -7.12 12.80 -7.44
C GLU A 210 -8.50 12.79 -8.10
N LEU A 211 -9.54 12.47 -7.34
CA LEU A 211 -10.90 12.46 -7.84
C LEU A 211 -11.45 13.88 -7.97
N PRO A 212 -12.38 14.12 -8.91
CA PRO A 212 -13.06 15.40 -9.01
C PRO A 212 -13.70 15.82 -7.68
N PRO A 213 -13.74 17.12 -7.37
CA PRO A 213 -14.52 17.61 -6.22
C PRO A 213 -16.01 17.27 -6.42
N LEU A 214 -16.76 17.25 -5.32
CA LEU A 214 -18.20 17.05 -5.38
C LEU A 214 -18.86 18.15 -6.22
N THR A 215 -19.80 17.77 -7.07
CA THR A 215 -20.72 18.72 -7.70
C THR A 215 -21.57 19.42 -6.63
N GLU A 216 -22.15 20.58 -6.96
CA GLU A 216 -23.01 21.30 -6.02
C GLU A 216 -24.20 20.43 -5.52
N LYS A 217 -24.73 19.58 -6.39
CA LYS A 217 -25.78 18.62 -6.03
C LYS A 217 -25.27 17.58 -5.03
N GLU A 218 -24.13 16.96 -5.30
CA GLU A 218 -23.54 15.96 -4.40
C GLU A 218 -23.13 16.55 -3.06
N ARG A 219 -22.66 17.80 -3.04
CA ARG A 219 -22.35 18.52 -1.80
C ARG A 219 -23.62 18.72 -0.95
N LYS A 220 -24.71 19.19 -1.56
CA LYS A 220 -26.02 19.34 -0.90
C LYS A 220 -26.58 18.01 -0.40
N ASP A 221 -26.43 16.94 -1.19
CA ASP A 221 -26.88 15.60 -0.79
C ASP A 221 -26.04 15.05 0.39
N PHE A 222 -24.74 15.34 0.41
CA PHE A 222 -23.85 15.00 1.53
C PHE A 222 -24.26 15.74 2.81
N GLU A 223 -24.44 17.07 2.74
CA GLU A 223 -24.86 17.91 3.87
C GLU A 223 -26.16 17.39 4.52
N LYS A 224 -27.18 17.08 3.69
CA LYS A 224 -28.44 16.49 4.17
C LYS A 224 -28.27 15.13 4.84
N SER A 225 -27.34 14.31 4.36
CA SER A 225 -27.08 12.98 4.93
C SER A 225 -26.46 13.08 6.33
N VAL A 226 -25.69 14.13 6.59
CA VAL A 226 -25.09 14.41 7.90
C VAL A 226 -26.16 14.94 8.86
N GLU A 227 -27.00 15.89 8.41
CA GLU A 227 -28.09 16.46 9.22
C GLU A 227 -29.06 15.36 9.71
N LYS A 228 -29.47 14.45 8.81
CA LYS A 228 -30.38 13.35 9.15
C LYS A 228 -29.82 12.35 10.18
N ASN A 229 -28.50 12.23 10.28
CA ASN A 229 -27.85 11.37 11.27
C ASN A 229 -27.67 12.06 12.63
N THR A 230 -27.89 13.38 12.71
CA THR A 230 -27.72 14.16 13.94
C THR A 230 -29.05 14.36 14.69
N GLU A 231 -30.19 14.08 14.04
CA GLU A 231 -31.55 14.20 14.61
C GLU A 231 -32.12 12.87 15.17
N ASN A 232 -31.34 11.79 15.21
CA ASN A 232 -31.70 10.50 15.84
C ASN A 232 -30.80 10.22 17.05
#